data_AF-A0A2N6F3J7-F1
#
_entry.id   AF-A0A2N6F3J7-F1
#
_cell.length_a   1.000
_cell.length_b   1.000
_cell.length_c   1.000
_cell.angle_alpha   90.00
_cell.angle_beta   90.00
_cell.angle_gamma   90.00
#
_symmetry.space_group_name_H-M   'P 1'
#
loop_
_entity.id
_entity.type
_entity.pdbx_description
1 polymer ?
#
loop_
_entity_poly.entity_id
_entity_poly.type
_entity_poly.pdbx_seq_one_letter_code
_entity_poly.pdbx_strand_id
1 'polypeptide(L)'
;MNSNAQRSAVELEELDRRQLGALVMRLSLACWQETTSCDRKDLARQSGLWNLYSDVGGHERTQTLDKYLSEKTFPLRPRWNRIYATACYVLSNCRTSSELCEQLRQSMDTLRRLN
;
A
#
# COMPACT_ATOMS: atom_id res chain seq x y z
N MET A 1 -12.78 24.40 -27.79
CA MET A 1 -13.54 23.52 -26.88
C MET A 1 -12.61 22.44 -26.35
N ASN A 2 -12.76 22.06 -25.06
CA ASN A 2 -12.14 20.91 -24.37
C ASN A 2 -10.90 21.11 -23.47
N SER A 3 -10.83 22.19 -22.70
CA SER A 3 -9.94 22.23 -21.52
C SER A 3 -10.54 21.57 -20.26
N ASN A 4 -11.87 21.37 -20.22
CA ASN A 4 -12.56 20.83 -19.04
C ASN A 4 -12.68 19.29 -19.08
N ALA A 5 -12.97 18.70 -20.25
CA ALA A 5 -13.10 17.25 -20.42
C ALA A 5 -11.77 16.49 -20.22
N GLN A 6 -10.65 17.10 -20.62
CA GLN A 6 -9.33 16.50 -20.42
C GLN A 6 -8.92 16.52 -18.94
N ARG A 7 -9.33 17.54 -18.17
CA ARG A 7 -9.08 17.59 -16.72
C ARG A 7 -9.89 16.54 -15.97
N SER A 8 -11.17 16.36 -16.33
CA SER A 8 -12.03 15.36 -15.67
C SER A 8 -11.56 13.93 -15.89
N ALA A 9 -11.08 13.59 -17.10
CA ALA A 9 -10.56 12.24 -17.37
C ALA A 9 -9.30 11.93 -16.55
N VAL A 10 -8.35 12.87 -16.49
CA VAL A 10 -7.12 12.73 -15.69
C VAL A 10 -7.43 12.65 -14.20
N GLU A 11 -8.42 13.39 -13.70
CA GLU A 11 -8.84 13.31 -12.30
C GLU A 11 -9.48 11.96 -11.95
N LEU A 12 -10.26 11.36 -12.86
CA LEU A 12 -10.82 10.02 -12.69
C LEU A 12 -9.72 8.95 -12.71
N GLU A 13 -8.79 9.01 -13.66
CA GLU A 13 -7.65 8.08 -13.74
C GLU A 13 -6.75 8.16 -12.49
N GLU A 14 -6.47 9.38 -12.00
CA GLU A 14 -5.70 9.56 -10.76
C GLU A 14 -6.47 9.07 -9.52
N LEU A 15 -7.80 9.23 -9.50
CA LEU A 15 -8.64 8.68 -8.44
C LEU A 15 -8.57 7.14 -8.43
N ASP A 16 -8.70 6.51 -9.60
CA ASP A 16 -8.60 5.05 -9.77
C ASP A 16 -7.21 4.55 -9.35
N ARG A 17 -6.17 5.27 -9.74
CA ARG A 17 -4.78 4.97 -9.35
C ARG A 17 -4.58 5.04 -7.84
N ARG A 18 -5.09 6.09 -7.18
CA ARG A 18 -5.01 6.24 -5.72
C ARG A 18 -5.78 5.14 -4.99
N GLN A 19 -6.97 4.79 -5.46
CA GLN A 19 -7.76 3.68 -4.91
C GLN A 19 -7.02 2.35 -5.05
N LEU A 20 -6.43 2.08 -6.23
CA LEU A 20 -5.63 0.90 -6.47
C LEU A 20 -4.37 0.86 -5.60
N GLY A 21 -3.71 2.00 -5.38
CA GLY A 21 -2.59 2.13 -4.44
C GLY A 21 -2.96 1.78 -3.00
N ALA A 22 -4.10 2.27 -2.52
CA ALA A 22 -4.63 1.93 -1.20
C ALA A 22 -5.01 0.45 -1.10
N LEU A 23 -5.57 -0.14 -2.17
CA LEU A 23 -5.87 -1.57 -2.26
C LEU A 23 -4.60 -2.42 -2.16
N VAL A 24 -3.57 -2.11 -2.95
CA VAL A 24 -2.26 -2.81 -2.92
C VAL A 24 -1.66 -2.79 -1.50
N MET A 25 -1.74 -1.66 -0.80
CA MET A 25 -1.23 -1.54 0.56
C MET A 25 -2.03 -2.40 1.56
N ARG A 26 -3.36 -2.44 1.45
CA ARG A 26 -4.21 -3.29 2.30
C ARG A 26 -3.96 -4.78 2.02
N LEU A 27 -3.88 -5.18 0.76
CA LEU A 27 -3.55 -6.55 0.36
C LEU A 27 -2.16 -6.96 0.85
N SER A 28 -1.18 -6.04 0.80
CA SER A 28 0.17 -6.27 1.35
C SER A 28 0.11 -6.58 2.84
N LEU A 29 -0.65 -5.80 3.62
CA LEU A 29 -0.80 -6.07 5.04
C LEU A 29 -1.54 -7.39 5.31
N ALA A 30 -2.61 -7.68 4.56
CA ALA A 30 -3.39 -8.90 4.74
C ALA A 30 -2.57 -10.16 4.42
N CYS A 31 -1.87 -10.18 3.28
CA CYS A 31 -0.96 -11.28 2.90
C CYS A 31 0.19 -11.45 3.91
N TRP A 32 0.73 -10.34 4.46
CA TRP A 32 1.71 -10.40 5.54
C TRP A 32 1.15 -11.05 6.81
N GLN A 33 0.01 -10.57 7.30
CA GLN A 33 -0.63 -11.08 8.50
C GLN A 33 -0.99 -12.56 8.39
N GLU A 34 -1.48 -12.99 7.23
CA GLU A 34 -1.86 -14.39 6.99
C GLU A 34 -0.65 -15.32 6.97
N THR A 35 0.45 -14.91 6.33
CA THR A 35 1.59 -15.80 6.08
C THR A 35 2.63 -15.82 7.19
N THR A 36 2.75 -14.72 7.95
CA THR A 36 3.75 -14.61 9.02
C THR A 36 3.14 -14.56 10.42
N SER A 37 1.81 -14.44 10.54
CA SER A 37 1.11 -14.17 11.81
C SER A 37 1.61 -12.92 12.53
N CYS A 38 2.26 -12.00 11.82
CA CYS A 38 2.79 -10.74 12.37
C CYS A 38 1.89 -9.56 12.00
N ASP A 39 1.98 -8.47 12.76
CA ASP A 39 1.14 -7.30 12.53
C ASP A 39 1.81 -6.25 11.62
N ARG A 40 1.13 -5.11 11.43
CA ARG A 40 1.65 -3.98 10.66
C ARG A 40 2.88 -3.31 11.28
N LYS A 41 3.03 -3.35 12.61
CA LYS A 41 4.21 -2.80 13.29
C LYS A 41 5.41 -3.67 12.99
N ASP A 42 5.23 -4.99 12.99
CA ASP A 42 6.26 -5.93 12.58
C ASP A 42 6.63 -5.75 11.10
N LEU A 43 5.64 -5.54 10.21
CA LEU A 43 5.90 -5.20 8.81
C LEU A 43 6.75 -3.93 8.70
N ALA A 44 6.41 -2.88 9.44
CA ALA A 44 7.19 -1.64 9.47
C ALA A 44 8.62 -1.87 9.99
N ARG A 45 8.76 -2.61 11.10
CA ARG A 45 10.05 -2.90 11.75
C ARG A 45 10.97 -3.73 10.86
N GLN A 46 10.44 -4.82 10.30
CA GLN A 46 11.24 -5.80 9.56
C GLN A 46 11.57 -5.32 8.14
N SER A 47 10.63 -4.63 7.47
CA SER A 47 10.90 -4.10 6.13
C SER A 47 11.78 -2.85 6.14
N GLY A 48 11.78 -2.07 7.23
CA GLY A 48 12.43 -0.76 7.31
C GLY A 48 11.82 0.29 6.37
N LEU A 49 10.69 -0.01 5.71
CA LEU A 49 10.05 0.89 4.74
C LEU A 49 9.20 1.96 5.41
N TRP A 50 8.75 1.71 6.64
CA TRP A 50 7.83 2.58 7.38
C TRP A 50 8.40 2.88 8.76
N ASN A 51 8.36 4.15 9.15
CA ASN A 51 8.86 4.56 10.46
C ASN A 51 7.91 4.08 11.57
N LEU A 52 8.51 3.56 12.64
CA LEU A 52 7.85 3.32 13.92
C LEU A 52 8.10 4.52 14.83
N TYR A 53 7.02 5.00 15.45
CA TYR A 53 7.05 6.06 16.44
C TYR A 53 6.64 5.48 17.77
N SER A 54 7.46 5.66 18.80
CA SER A 54 7.13 5.26 20.16
C SER A 54 6.70 6.50 20.94
N ASP A 55 5.58 6.40 21.66
CA ASP A 55 5.19 7.44 22.62
C ASP A 55 5.88 7.25 23.98
N VAL A 56 5.75 8.25 24.85
CA VAL A 56 6.32 8.23 26.22
C VAL A 56 5.75 7.06 27.06
N GLY A 57 4.59 6.52 26.69
CA GLY A 57 3.95 5.36 27.31
C GLY A 57 4.33 4.00 26.70
N GLY A 58 5.24 3.97 25.72
CA GLY A 58 5.70 2.74 25.07
C GLY A 58 4.80 2.22 23.95
N HIS A 59 3.76 2.95 23.53
CA HIS A 59 2.94 2.52 22.39
C HIS A 59 3.63 2.84 21.07
N GLU A 60 3.95 1.80 20.32
CA GLU A 60 4.45 1.93 18.96
C GLU A 60 3.33 2.21 17.96
N ARG A 61 3.58 3.15 17.04
CA ARG A 61 2.66 3.59 15.99
C ARG A 61 3.33 3.62 14.62
N THR A 62 2.57 3.22 13.62
CA THR A 62 2.96 3.23 12.20
C THR A 62 2.24 4.35 11.44
N GLN A 63 2.31 5.59 11.94
CA GLN A 63 1.44 6.70 11.53
C GLN A 63 1.42 6.94 10.01
N THR A 64 2.56 6.79 9.34
CA THR A 64 2.63 6.98 7.89
C THR A 64 2.05 5.79 7.13
N LEU A 65 2.31 4.56 7.57
CA LEU A 65 1.71 3.35 6.96
C LEU A 65 0.19 3.36 7.13
N ASP A 66 -0.31 3.77 8.30
CA ASP A 66 -1.76 3.83 8.60
C ASP A 66 -2.52 4.70 7.59
N LYS A 67 -1.90 5.79 7.12
CA LYS A 67 -2.46 6.65 6.06
C LYS A 67 -2.61 5.90 4.74
N TYR A 68 -1.63 5.07 4.39
CA TYR A 68 -1.61 4.32 3.13
C TYR A 68 -2.57 3.12 3.14
N LEU A 69 -2.95 2.64 4.33
CA LEU A 69 -3.90 1.54 4.51
C LEU A 69 -5.37 2.00 4.45
N SER A 70 -5.64 3.31 4.44
CA SER A 70 -7.00 3.87 4.48
C SER A 70 -7.26 4.72 3.24
N GLU A 71 -8.29 4.37 2.48
CA GLU A 71 -8.71 5.14 1.29
C GLU A 71 -8.97 6.62 1.60
N LYS A 72 -9.53 6.92 2.78
CA LYS A 72 -9.86 8.29 3.22
C LYS A 72 -8.62 9.14 3.53
N THR A 73 -7.57 8.51 4.07
CA THR A 73 -6.35 9.23 4.49
C THR A 73 -5.16 8.98 3.56
N PHE A 74 -5.40 8.25 2.47
CA PHE A 74 -4.41 7.98 1.45
C PHE A 74 -3.88 9.29 0.86
N PRO A 75 -2.55 9.50 0.82
CA PRO A 75 -2.01 10.78 0.38
C PRO A 75 -2.49 11.19 -1.02
N LEU A 76 -2.65 12.50 -1.22
CA LEU A 76 -2.89 13.08 -2.54
C LEU A 76 -1.67 12.95 -3.45
N ARG A 77 -0.46 12.89 -2.88
CA ARG A 77 0.81 12.67 -3.58
C ARG A 77 1.55 11.50 -2.94
N PRO A 78 1.13 10.27 -3.20
CA PRO A 78 1.70 9.08 -2.59
C PRO A 78 3.13 8.82 -3.10
N ARG A 79 3.96 8.22 -2.26
CA ARG A 79 5.29 7.75 -2.66
C ARG A 79 5.16 6.35 -3.29
N TRP A 80 4.88 6.31 -4.59
CA TRP A 80 4.64 5.06 -5.33
C TRP A 80 5.73 4.00 -5.15
N ASN A 81 7.00 4.41 -5.18
CA ASN A 81 8.14 3.51 -4.95
C ASN A 81 8.05 2.76 -3.62
N ARG A 82 7.51 3.41 -2.57
CA ARG A 82 7.35 2.79 -1.26
C ARG A 82 6.20 1.77 -1.24
N ILE A 83 5.14 2.02 -2.00
CA ILE A 83 4.03 1.06 -2.18
C ILE A 83 4.55 -0.19 -2.88
N TYR A 84 5.25 -0.02 -4.01
CA TYR A 84 5.85 -1.14 -4.74
C TYR A 84 6.87 -1.91 -3.91
N ALA A 85 7.76 -1.21 -3.20
CA ALA A 85 8.73 -1.86 -2.32
C ALA A 85 8.05 -2.67 -1.21
N THR A 86 6.93 -2.18 -0.66
CA THR A 86 6.18 -2.90 0.38
C THR A 86 5.55 -4.17 -0.19
N ALA A 87 4.86 -4.08 -1.33
CA ALA A 87 4.26 -5.24 -1.98
C ALA A 87 5.31 -6.30 -2.36
N CYS A 88 6.44 -5.87 -2.93
CA CYS A 88 7.55 -6.77 -3.25
C CYS A 88 8.15 -7.43 -2.01
N TYR A 89 8.37 -6.65 -0.94
CA TYR A 89 8.89 -7.19 0.32
C TYR A 89 7.96 -8.28 0.88
N VAL A 90 6.65 -8.01 0.95
CA VAL A 90 5.66 -8.98 1.42
C VAL A 90 5.69 -10.23 0.54
N LEU A 91 5.53 -10.09 -0.78
CA LEU A 91 5.54 -11.23 -1.71
C LEU A 91 6.83 -12.06 -1.66
N SER A 92 7.97 -11.47 -1.32
CA SER A 92 9.24 -12.19 -1.19
C SER A 92 9.38 -12.98 0.13
N ASN A 93 8.66 -12.57 1.17
CA ASN A 93 8.68 -13.22 2.49
C ASN A 93 7.53 -14.22 2.68
N CYS A 94 6.47 -14.09 1.89
CA CYS A 94 5.37 -15.05 1.85
C CYS A 94 5.78 -16.33 1.13
N ARG A 95 6.14 -17.38 1.90
CA ARG A 95 6.54 -18.68 1.35
C ARG A 95 5.36 -19.51 0.82
N THR A 96 4.15 -19.21 1.27
CA THR A 96 2.92 -19.89 0.88
C THR A 96 2.18 -19.03 -0.14
N SER A 97 1.82 -19.61 -1.29
CA SER A 97 0.92 -18.95 -2.23
C SER A 97 -0.48 -18.93 -1.61
N SER A 98 -0.94 -17.75 -1.22
CA SER A 98 -2.32 -17.53 -0.81
C SER A 98 -3.04 -16.68 -1.83
N GLU A 99 -4.37 -16.79 -1.84
CA GLU A 99 -5.23 -16.00 -2.74
C GLU A 99 -4.98 -14.49 -2.56
N LEU A 100 -4.73 -14.04 -1.32
CA LEU A 100 -4.38 -12.64 -1.04
C LEU A 100 -3.07 -12.22 -1.68
N CYS A 101 -2.06 -13.09 -1.68
CA CYS A 101 -0.77 -12.79 -2.30
C CYS A 101 -0.86 -12.81 -3.84
N GLU A 102 -1.74 -13.63 -4.43
CA GLU A 102 -2.05 -13.59 -5.86
C GLU A 102 -2.79 -12.31 -6.25
N GLN A 103 -3.83 -11.94 -5.49
CA GLN A 103 -4.56 -10.67 -5.68
C GLN A 103 -3.62 -9.45 -5.52
N LEU A 104 -2.70 -9.50 -4.56
CA LEU A 104 -1.66 -8.48 -4.37
C LEU A 104 -0.78 -8.35 -5.61
N ARG A 105 -0.30 -9.47 -6.15
CA ARG A 105 0.55 -9.48 -7.35
C ARG A 105 -0.18 -8.90 -8.56
N GLN A 106 -1.42 -9.33 -8.79
CA GLN A 106 -2.26 -8.81 -9.88
C GLN A 106 -2.52 -7.30 -9.73
N SER A 107 -2.92 -6.86 -8.54
CA SER A 107 -3.20 -5.44 -8.26
C SER A 107 -1.95 -4.57 -8.42
N MET A 108 -0.79 -5.06 -7.99
CA MET A 108 0.49 -4.38 -8.16
C MET A 108 0.88 -4.25 -9.63
N ASP A 109 0.68 -5.31 -10.43
CA ASP A 109 0.98 -5.28 -11.86
C ASP A 109 0.03 -4.37 -12.64
N THR A 110 -1.25 -4.31 -12.26
CA THR A 110 -2.19 -3.32 -12.80
C THR A 110 -1.74 -1.89 -12.46
N LEU A 111 -1.36 -1.64 -11.20
CA LEU A 111 -0.90 -0.31 -10.76
C LEU A 111 0.35 0.15 -11.52
N ARG A 112 1.26 -0.77 -11.86
CA ARG A 112 2.45 -0.47 -12.67
C ARG A 112 2.12 -0.08 -14.11
N ARG A 113 1.03 -0.58 -14.68
CA ARG A 113 0.61 -0.27 -16.06
C ARG A 113 -0.07 1.10 -16.17
N LEU A 114 -0.58 1.64 -15.07
CA LEU A 114 -1.18 2.98 -14.99
C LEU A 114 -0.12 4.09 -14.87
N ASN A 115 1.13 3.80 -15.23
CA ASN A 115 2.31 4.63 -14.98
C ASN A 115 3.09 4.81 -16.28
#